data_AF-A0A6J0DXK7-F1
#
_entry.id   AF-A0A6J0DXK7-F1
#
_cell.length_a   1.000
_cell.length_b   1.000
_cell.length_c   1.000
_cell.angle_alpha   90.00
_cell.angle_beta   90.00
_cell.angle_gamma   90.00
#
_symmetry.space_group_name_H-M   'P 1'
#
loop_
_entity.id
_entity.type
_entity.pdbx_description
1 polymer ?
#
loop_
_entity_poly.entity_id
_entity_poly.type
_entity_poly.pdbx_seq_one_letter_code
_entity_poly.pdbx_strand_id
1 'polypeptide(L)'
;MLLFEALKVKQVVLESIPPLLQLPIAVTCYWLQSTEAKAKLHHLQALLLGMLMEPLHAVINCPGEEGPRAGGAKTLSEEFQRVKTATRPGARLDLDTAHIFCQWQCCLQMGLYLNQLLSTPLPEPDLTQLYSGSLVHGLCQQLLASTSAESLLNMCPEAKQLYEHLFNATRSYAPAELFLPKTQSNSKKRRQKKKAGSQSKSQVVTTSNTRHWGDRSNRFGLLMVESLEEPVETSELE
;
A
#
# COMPACT_ATOMS: atom_id res chain seq x y z
N MET A 1 26.70 -5.81 0.61
CA MET A 1 26.05 -5.97 1.93
C MET A 1 24.88 -6.90 1.71
N LEU A 2 24.81 -8.00 2.47
CA LEU A 2 23.89 -9.11 2.18
C LEU A 2 22.42 -8.68 2.05
N LEU A 3 21.98 -7.70 2.86
CA LEU A 3 20.61 -7.16 2.77
C LEU A 3 20.32 -6.52 1.39
N PHE A 4 21.25 -5.71 0.86
CA PHE A 4 21.10 -5.06 -0.44
C PHE A 4 21.09 -6.07 -1.59
N GLU A 5 21.93 -7.11 -1.48
CA GLU A 5 21.96 -8.21 -2.44
C GLU A 5 20.64 -8.99 -2.44
N ALA A 6 20.11 -9.30 -1.27
CA ALA A 6 18.83 -9.99 -1.12
C ALA A 6 17.64 -9.17 -1.64
N LEU A 7 17.64 -7.85 -1.41
CA LEU A 7 16.64 -6.92 -1.95
C LEU A 7 16.89 -6.55 -3.42
N LYS A 8 18.00 -7.01 -4.02
CA LYS A 8 18.43 -6.69 -5.39
C LYS A 8 18.56 -5.19 -5.65
N VAL A 9 19.09 -4.45 -4.67
CA VAL A 9 19.30 -3.00 -4.74
C VAL A 9 20.79 -2.69 -4.65
N LYS A 10 21.28 -1.77 -5.48
CA LYS A 10 22.64 -1.24 -5.41
C LYS A 10 22.73 -0.18 -4.31
N GLN A 11 23.76 -0.27 -3.46
CA GLN A 11 24.00 0.68 -2.37
C GLN A 11 24.05 2.15 -2.82
N VAL A 12 24.68 2.42 -3.97
CA VAL A 12 24.81 3.78 -4.54
C VAL A 12 23.47 4.50 -4.70
N VAL A 13 22.37 3.76 -4.86
CA VAL A 13 21.04 4.35 -5.01
C VAL A 13 20.51 4.92 -3.69
N LEU A 14 21.01 4.42 -2.55
CA LEU A 14 20.54 4.80 -1.21
C LEU A 14 21.40 5.88 -0.55
N GLU A 15 22.52 6.28 -1.16
CA GLU A 15 23.46 7.25 -0.59
C GLU A 15 22.83 8.63 -0.37
N SER A 16 21.94 9.05 -1.25
CA SER A 16 21.19 10.33 -1.13
C SER A 16 19.92 10.21 -0.28
N ILE A 17 19.63 9.03 0.28
CA ILE A 17 18.40 8.76 1.03
C ILE A 17 18.67 8.85 2.54
N PRO A 18 17.83 9.57 3.33
CA PRO A 18 17.97 9.63 4.78
C PRO A 18 17.99 8.24 5.42
N PRO A 19 18.80 8.00 6.47
CA PRO A 19 19.01 6.65 7.03
C PRO A 19 17.73 5.88 7.37
N LEU A 20 16.75 6.55 8.00
CA LEU A 20 15.45 5.93 8.37
C LEU A 20 14.60 5.53 7.14
N LEU A 21 14.84 6.13 5.97
CA LEU A 21 14.13 5.82 4.73
C LEU A 21 14.90 4.86 3.82
N GLN A 22 16.16 4.52 4.12
CA GLN A 22 16.94 3.61 3.27
C GLN A 22 16.31 2.22 3.17
N LEU A 23 15.88 1.63 4.28
CA LEU A 23 15.22 0.32 4.28
C LEU A 23 13.85 0.37 3.55
N PRO A 24 12.93 1.31 3.88
CA PRO A 24 11.68 1.48 3.11
C PRO A 24 11.89 1.64 1.60
N ILE A 25 12.90 2.42 1.18
CA ILE A 25 13.18 2.65 -0.23
C ILE A 25 13.80 1.42 -0.89
N ALA A 26 14.71 0.72 -0.23
CA ALA A 26 15.25 -0.53 -0.73
C ALA A 26 14.14 -1.58 -0.94
N VAL A 27 13.22 -1.70 0.02
CA VAL A 27 12.06 -2.59 -0.13
C VAL A 27 11.12 -2.12 -1.22
N THR A 28 10.90 -0.81 -1.36
CA THR A 28 10.06 -0.27 -2.44
C THR A 28 10.67 -0.59 -3.81
N CYS A 29 12.00 -0.50 -3.95
CA CYS A 29 12.70 -0.93 -5.17
C CYS A 29 12.51 -2.42 -5.44
N TYR A 30 12.61 -3.28 -4.42
CA TYR A 30 12.33 -4.72 -4.55
C TYR A 30 10.89 -4.99 -4.99
N TRP A 31 9.92 -4.33 -4.33
CA TRP A 31 8.50 -4.46 -4.64
C TRP A 31 8.18 -4.08 -6.08
N LEU A 32 8.75 -2.98 -6.59
CA LEU A 32 8.55 -2.52 -7.96
C LEU A 32 9.08 -3.49 -9.01
N GLN A 33 10.12 -4.26 -8.70
CA GLN A 33 10.66 -5.30 -9.59
C GLN A 33 9.78 -6.55 -9.66
N SER A 34 8.82 -6.71 -8.74
CA SER A 34 7.92 -7.85 -8.73
C SER A 34 6.86 -7.74 -9.84
N THR A 35 6.75 -8.77 -10.67
CA THR A 35 5.75 -8.87 -11.74
C THR A 35 4.31 -8.90 -11.20
N GLU A 36 4.14 -9.26 -9.92
CA GLU A 36 2.84 -9.32 -9.26
C GLU A 36 2.36 -7.98 -8.75
N ALA A 37 3.26 -7.00 -8.57
CA ALA A 37 2.96 -5.78 -7.86
C ALA A 37 1.92 -4.89 -8.56
N LYS A 38 1.64 -5.08 -9.86
CA LYS A 38 0.68 -4.33 -10.72
C LYS A 38 0.58 -2.82 -10.45
N ALA A 39 1.63 -2.26 -9.84
CA ALA A 39 1.64 -0.92 -9.32
C ALA A 39 1.68 0.04 -10.49
N LYS A 40 1.04 1.18 -10.29
CA LYS A 40 0.98 2.27 -11.29
C LYS A 40 1.68 3.47 -10.70
N LEU A 41 2.03 4.43 -11.55
CA LEU A 41 2.74 5.64 -11.14
C LEU A 41 2.12 6.32 -9.90
N HIS A 42 0.81 6.55 -9.88
CA HIS A 42 0.16 7.19 -8.74
C HIS A 42 0.28 6.40 -7.43
N HIS A 43 0.33 5.06 -7.47
CA HIS A 43 0.55 4.25 -6.26
C HIS A 43 1.93 4.50 -5.68
N LEU A 44 2.97 4.51 -6.53
CA LEU A 44 4.33 4.82 -6.12
C LEU A 44 4.42 6.26 -5.61
N GLN A 45 3.86 7.22 -6.34
CA GLN A 45 3.90 8.63 -5.94
C GLN A 45 3.19 8.86 -4.59
N ALA A 46 2.00 8.30 -4.40
CA ALA A 46 1.25 8.41 -3.14
C ALA A 46 2.00 7.79 -1.97
N LEU A 47 2.61 6.63 -2.19
CA LEU A 47 3.42 5.95 -1.18
C LEU A 47 4.62 6.82 -0.75
N LEU A 48 5.39 7.33 -1.72
CA LEU A 48 6.56 8.17 -1.45
C LEU A 48 6.19 9.50 -0.80
N LEU A 49 5.07 10.13 -1.21
CA LEU A 49 4.53 11.32 -0.55
C LEU A 49 4.15 11.02 0.91
N GLY A 50 3.53 9.85 1.17
CA GLY A 50 3.19 9.42 2.52
C GLY A 50 4.41 9.31 3.45
N MET A 51 5.56 8.86 2.92
CA MET A 51 6.81 8.76 3.69
C MET A 51 7.41 10.11 4.10
N LEU A 52 6.95 11.23 3.53
CA LEU A 52 7.44 12.58 3.89
C LEU A 52 6.86 13.10 5.22
N MET A 53 5.84 12.43 5.78
CA MET A 53 5.19 12.85 7.03
C MET A 53 6.17 13.01 8.18
N GLU A 54 7.06 12.05 8.37
CA GLU A 54 8.05 12.04 9.46
C GLU A 54 9.12 13.13 9.26
N PRO A 55 9.78 13.24 8.08
CA PRO A 55 10.68 14.36 7.79
C PRO A 55 10.03 15.74 7.96
N LEU A 56 8.76 15.92 7.57
CA LEU A 56 8.03 17.18 7.76
C LEU A 56 7.84 17.50 9.24
N HIS A 57 7.47 16.50 10.06
CA HIS A 57 7.31 16.69 11.49
C HIS A 57 8.64 17.05 12.17
N ALA A 58 9.75 16.46 11.72
CA ALA A 58 11.08 16.81 12.22
C ALA A 58 11.44 18.27 11.93
N VAL A 59 11.13 18.78 10.72
CA VAL A 59 11.36 20.19 10.37
C VAL A 59 10.49 21.13 11.20
N ILE A 60 9.20 20.82 11.37
CA ILE A 60 8.25 21.67 12.12
C ILE A 60 8.64 21.81 13.60
N ASN A 61 9.15 20.73 14.22
CA ASN A 61 9.49 20.73 15.64
C ASN A 61 10.96 21.09 15.91
N CYS A 62 11.73 21.47 14.90
CA CYS A 62 13.12 21.85 15.06
C CYS A 62 13.21 23.22 15.77
N PRO A 63 13.79 23.30 16.98
CA PRO A 63 13.87 24.56 17.71
C PRO A 63 14.81 25.53 16.99
N GLY A 64 14.32 26.75 16.72
CA GLY A 64 15.08 27.82 16.06
C GLY A 64 14.82 27.98 14.55
N GLU A 65 13.99 27.13 13.96
CA GLU A 65 13.51 27.30 12.58
C GLU A 65 12.17 28.04 12.53
N GLU A 66 12.18 29.35 12.81
CA GLU A 66 11.05 30.23 12.52
C GLU A 66 11.34 30.95 11.20
N GLY A 67 10.97 30.32 10.09
CA GLY A 67 11.22 30.88 8.76
C GLY A 67 10.31 30.30 7.67
N PRO A 68 10.47 30.75 6.40
CA PRO A 68 9.69 30.26 5.27
C PRO A 68 9.72 28.73 5.12
N ARG A 69 10.84 28.11 5.53
CA ARG A 69 11.05 26.66 5.57
C ARG A 69 10.05 25.93 6.48
N ALA A 70 10.00 26.31 7.75
CA ALA A 70 9.04 25.74 8.71
C ALA A 70 7.59 26.08 8.35
N GLY A 71 7.35 27.28 7.79
CA GLY A 71 6.03 27.67 7.27
C GLY A 71 5.55 26.73 6.16
N GLY A 72 6.39 26.48 5.15
CA GLY A 72 6.09 25.56 4.06
C GLY A 72 5.86 24.13 4.53
N ALA A 73 6.71 23.63 5.44
CA ALA A 73 6.56 22.29 6.02
C ALA A 73 5.25 22.15 6.79
N LYS A 74 4.87 23.17 7.56
CA LYS A 74 3.59 23.20 8.30
C LYS A 74 2.40 23.17 7.37
N THR A 75 2.36 24.02 6.34
CA THR A 75 1.25 24.04 5.37
C THR A 75 1.13 22.70 4.64
N LEU A 76 2.25 22.10 4.21
CA LEU A 76 2.23 20.77 3.57
C LEU A 76 1.75 19.66 4.53
N SER A 77 2.14 19.73 5.81
CA SER A 77 1.65 18.79 6.84
C SER A 77 0.14 18.93 7.04
N GLU A 78 -0.38 20.15 7.11
CA GLU A 78 -1.82 20.44 7.20
C GLU A 78 -2.58 19.91 5.98
N GLU A 79 -2.01 20.05 4.77
CA GLU A 79 -2.55 19.46 3.54
C GLU A 79 -2.65 17.93 3.65
N PHE A 80 -1.61 17.25 4.09
CA PHE A 80 -1.64 15.79 4.28
C PHE A 80 -2.66 15.38 5.34
N GLN A 81 -2.79 16.14 6.44
CA GLN A 81 -3.86 15.88 7.42
C GLN A 81 -5.26 16.08 6.84
N ARG A 82 -5.45 17.09 5.98
CA ARG A 82 -6.73 17.29 5.28
C ARG A 82 -7.06 16.11 4.37
N VAL A 83 -6.09 15.60 3.61
CA VAL A 83 -6.26 14.41 2.76
C VAL A 83 -6.61 13.18 3.59
N LYS A 84 -5.90 12.98 4.69
CA LYS A 84 -6.12 11.86 5.62
C LYS A 84 -7.53 11.89 6.23
N THR A 85 -8.00 13.06 6.66
CA THR A 85 -9.32 13.23 7.30
C THR A 85 -10.49 13.20 6.31
N ALA A 86 -10.26 13.62 5.06
CA ALA A 86 -11.24 13.49 3.97
C ALA A 86 -11.48 12.02 3.58
N THR A 87 -10.45 11.18 3.75
CA THR A 87 -10.50 9.74 3.45
C THR A 87 -11.09 8.98 4.64
N ARG A 88 -12.41 9.09 4.84
CA ARG A 88 -13.12 8.46 5.97
C ARG A 88 -13.42 6.96 5.73
N PRO A 89 -13.44 6.14 6.80
CA PRO A 89 -13.95 4.77 6.74
C PRO A 89 -15.45 4.81 6.39
N GLY A 90 -15.80 4.47 5.15
CA GLY A 90 -17.18 4.54 4.64
C GLY A 90 -17.28 5.13 3.23
N ALA A 91 -16.27 5.89 2.79
CA ALA A 91 -16.08 6.09 1.36
C ALA A 91 -15.78 4.72 0.72
N ARG A 92 -16.35 4.47 -0.48
CA ARG A 92 -16.18 3.21 -1.20
C ARG A 92 -14.67 3.00 -1.47
N LEU A 93 -14.03 2.18 -0.64
CA LEU A 93 -12.59 1.95 -0.70
C LEU A 93 -12.25 1.31 -2.05
N ASP A 94 -11.27 1.88 -2.74
CA ASP A 94 -10.73 1.24 -3.92
C ASP A 94 -9.93 -0.01 -3.50
N LEU A 95 -10.56 -1.18 -3.64
CA LEU A 95 -10.00 -2.47 -3.27
C LEU A 95 -8.74 -2.80 -4.07
N ASP A 96 -8.63 -2.34 -5.32
CA ASP A 96 -7.44 -2.56 -6.13
C ASP A 96 -6.27 -1.79 -5.52
N THR A 97 -6.44 -0.48 -5.26
CA THR A 97 -5.43 0.33 -4.58
C THR A 97 -5.06 -0.26 -3.20
N ALA A 98 -6.05 -0.71 -2.43
CA ALA A 98 -5.82 -1.31 -1.11
C ALA A 98 -4.97 -2.59 -1.21
N HIS A 99 -5.28 -3.44 -2.17
CA HIS A 99 -4.53 -4.67 -2.42
C HIS A 99 -3.07 -4.38 -2.81
N ILE A 100 -2.84 -3.40 -3.68
CA ILE A 100 -1.50 -2.97 -4.11
C ILE A 100 -0.68 -2.51 -2.91
N PHE A 101 -1.26 -1.70 -2.01
CA PHE A 101 -0.56 -1.29 -0.79
C PHE A 101 -0.40 -2.42 0.23
N CYS A 102 -1.32 -3.39 0.28
CA CYS A 102 -1.12 -4.60 1.09
C CYS A 102 0.07 -5.42 0.59
N GLN A 103 0.26 -5.55 -0.73
CA GLN A 103 1.45 -6.21 -1.28
C GLN A 103 2.74 -5.49 -0.86
N TRP A 104 2.78 -4.16 -0.97
CA TRP A 104 3.93 -3.38 -0.51
C TRP A 104 4.18 -3.55 0.99
N GLN A 105 3.13 -3.49 1.84
CA GLN A 105 3.26 -3.69 3.29
C GLN A 105 3.79 -5.08 3.63
N CYS A 106 3.36 -6.13 2.92
CA CYS A 106 3.92 -7.47 3.06
C CYS A 106 5.41 -7.50 2.70
N CYS A 107 5.82 -6.83 1.61
CA CYS A 107 7.24 -6.70 1.27
C CYS A 107 8.02 -5.96 2.36
N LEU A 108 7.47 -4.87 2.91
CA LEU A 108 8.08 -4.11 4.00
C LEU A 108 8.29 -4.97 5.23
N GLN A 109 7.27 -5.73 5.63
CA GLN A 109 7.34 -6.63 6.77
C GLN A 109 8.44 -7.69 6.59
N MET A 110 8.52 -8.31 5.41
CA MET A 110 9.58 -9.29 5.14
C MET A 110 10.96 -8.64 5.08
N GLY A 111 11.07 -7.42 4.53
CA GLY A 111 12.31 -6.64 4.52
C GLY A 111 12.80 -6.28 5.93
N LEU A 112 11.89 -5.96 6.85
CA LEU A 112 12.21 -5.73 8.27
C LEU A 112 12.73 -7.00 8.94
N TYR A 113 12.03 -8.12 8.79
CA TYR A 113 12.51 -9.39 9.36
C TYR A 113 13.87 -9.81 8.81
N LEU A 114 14.11 -9.57 7.52
CA LEU A 114 15.41 -9.81 6.92
C LEU A 114 16.49 -8.87 7.49
N ASN A 115 16.18 -7.57 7.65
CA ASN A 115 17.08 -6.60 8.29
C ASN A 115 17.45 -7.06 9.72
N GLN A 116 16.47 -7.48 10.51
CA GLN A 116 16.66 -7.98 11.88
C GLN A 116 17.50 -9.24 11.92
N LEU A 117 17.21 -10.21 11.06
CA LEU A 117 17.97 -11.47 10.96
C LEU A 117 19.44 -11.22 10.64
N LEU A 118 19.73 -10.18 9.84
CA LEU A 118 21.08 -9.75 9.49
C LEU A 118 21.73 -8.82 10.53
N SER A 119 21.20 -8.78 11.76
CA SER A 119 21.67 -7.92 12.85
C SER A 119 21.53 -6.43 12.57
N THR A 120 20.40 -6.03 11.97
CA THR A 120 19.96 -4.64 11.75
C THR A 120 21.02 -3.75 11.07
N PRO A 121 21.50 -4.10 9.87
CA PRO A 121 22.51 -3.30 9.17
C PRO A 121 21.98 -1.92 8.72
N LEU A 122 20.66 -1.73 8.66
CA LEU A 122 20.01 -0.44 8.46
C LEU A 122 19.12 -0.06 9.65
N PRO A 123 18.96 1.24 9.95
CA PRO A 123 17.99 1.71 10.93
C PRO A 123 16.56 1.29 10.58
N GLU A 124 15.79 0.92 11.60
CA GLU A 124 14.38 0.60 11.43
C GLU A 124 13.52 1.88 11.50
N PRO A 125 12.58 2.07 10.56
CA PRO A 125 11.66 3.20 10.58
C PRO A 125 10.58 3.01 11.64
N ASP A 126 10.04 4.11 12.18
CA ASP A 126 8.77 4.08 12.91
C ASP A 126 7.61 3.84 11.93
N LEU A 127 7.06 2.64 11.96
CA LEU A 127 5.97 2.21 11.08
C LEU A 127 4.70 3.06 11.23
N THR A 128 4.45 3.63 12.42
CA THR A 128 3.27 4.46 12.66
C THR A 128 3.33 5.80 11.93
N GLN A 129 4.55 6.29 11.69
CA GLN A 129 4.82 7.53 10.98
C GLN A 129 5.11 7.30 9.50
N LEU A 130 5.71 6.15 9.15
CA LEU A 130 6.10 5.81 7.79
C LEU A 130 4.88 5.64 6.86
N TYR A 131 3.81 5.01 7.35
CA TYR A 131 2.66 4.65 6.53
C TYR A 131 1.32 4.95 7.19
N SER A 132 0.45 5.64 6.46
CA SER A 132 -0.95 5.83 6.83
C SER A 132 -1.87 5.50 5.66
N GLY A 133 -2.66 4.44 5.78
CA GLY A 133 -3.59 3.97 4.74
C GLY A 133 -4.53 5.07 4.26
N SER A 134 -5.17 5.80 5.17
CA SER A 134 -6.06 6.92 4.82
C SER A 134 -5.34 8.02 4.03
N LEU A 135 -4.08 8.32 4.37
CA LEU A 135 -3.31 9.33 3.65
C LEU A 135 -2.96 8.85 2.24
N VAL A 136 -2.34 7.67 2.08
CA VAL A 136 -1.89 7.18 0.77
C VAL A 136 -3.06 6.93 -0.18
N HIS A 137 -4.21 6.48 0.32
CA HIS A 137 -5.42 6.34 -0.49
C HIS A 137 -5.97 7.70 -0.95
N GLY A 138 -6.03 8.69 -0.04
CA GLY A 138 -6.46 10.04 -0.40
C GLY A 138 -5.52 10.70 -1.42
N LEU A 139 -4.21 10.50 -1.25
CA LEU A 139 -3.20 10.97 -2.21
C LEU A 139 -3.36 10.29 -3.57
N CYS A 140 -3.59 8.98 -3.63
CA CYS A 140 -3.91 8.29 -4.88
C CYS A 140 -5.12 8.91 -5.59
N GLN A 141 -6.18 9.24 -4.86
CA GLN A 141 -7.37 9.87 -5.44
C GLN A 141 -7.06 11.27 -5.99
N GLN A 142 -6.27 12.09 -5.28
CA GLN A 142 -5.85 13.41 -5.76
C GLN A 142 -4.97 13.32 -7.01
N LEU A 143 -4.01 12.39 -7.03
CA LEU A 143 -3.12 12.15 -8.16
C LEU A 143 -3.89 11.66 -9.40
N LEU A 144 -4.93 10.84 -9.19
CA LEU A 144 -5.84 10.43 -10.26
C LEU A 144 -6.74 11.57 -10.75
N ALA A 145 -7.09 12.51 -9.88
CA ALA A 145 -7.90 13.69 -10.19
C ALA A 145 -7.12 14.82 -10.89
N SER A 146 -5.93 14.54 -11.44
CA SER A 146 -5.04 15.47 -12.16
C SER A 146 -4.21 16.42 -11.29
N THR A 147 -4.09 16.15 -9.99
CA THR A 147 -3.09 16.85 -9.16
C THR A 147 -1.73 16.20 -9.40
N SER A 148 -0.69 16.97 -9.72
CA SER A 148 0.66 16.40 -9.81
C SER A 148 1.32 16.36 -8.44
N ALA A 149 2.17 15.36 -8.17
CA ALA A 149 2.94 15.31 -6.93
C ALA A 149 3.79 16.58 -6.73
N GLU A 150 4.37 17.11 -7.80
CA GLU A 150 5.13 18.36 -7.77
C GLU A 150 4.28 19.56 -7.34
N SER A 151 3.02 19.64 -7.79
CA SER A 151 2.12 20.74 -7.42
C SER A 151 1.80 20.77 -5.93
N LEU A 152 1.68 19.60 -5.30
CA LEU A 152 1.49 19.47 -3.85
C LEU A 152 2.73 19.93 -3.07
N LEU A 153 3.91 19.65 -3.60
CA LEU A 153 5.19 19.90 -2.94
C LEU A 153 5.72 21.33 -3.13
N ASN A 154 5.12 22.14 -4.01
CA ASN A 154 5.56 23.51 -4.31
C ASN A 154 5.65 24.42 -3.08
N MET A 155 4.93 24.12 -2.01
CA MET A 155 4.93 24.91 -0.77
C MET A 155 6.13 24.60 0.14
N CYS A 156 6.82 23.48 -0.06
CA CYS A 156 7.96 23.06 0.77
C CYS A 156 9.10 22.52 -0.13
N PRO A 157 10.07 23.37 -0.53
CA PRO A 157 11.17 22.99 -1.41
C PRO A 157 12.01 21.81 -0.90
N GLU A 158 12.21 21.70 0.41
CA GLU A 158 12.98 20.62 1.02
C GLU A 158 12.25 19.28 0.91
N ALA A 159 10.93 19.27 1.14
CA ALA A 159 10.11 18.09 0.93
C ALA A 159 10.08 17.70 -0.55
N LYS A 160 10.05 18.69 -1.45
CA LYS A 160 10.17 18.47 -2.89
C LYS A 160 11.49 17.79 -3.26
N GLN A 161 12.61 18.31 -2.76
CA GLN A 161 13.93 17.75 -3.00
C GLN A 161 14.04 16.32 -2.46
N LEU A 162 13.55 16.08 -1.24
CA LEU A 162 13.53 14.73 -0.66
C LEU A 162 12.69 13.78 -1.51
N TYR A 163 11.48 14.19 -1.90
CA TYR A 163 10.63 13.41 -2.79
C TYR A 163 11.34 13.05 -4.11
N GLU A 164 12.02 14.01 -4.73
CA GLU A 164 12.79 13.78 -5.97
C GLU A 164 13.90 12.74 -5.76
N HIS A 165 14.63 12.79 -4.63
CA HIS A 165 15.61 11.75 -4.31
C HIS A 165 14.97 10.37 -4.16
N LEU A 166 13.87 10.26 -3.41
CA LEU A 166 13.15 8.98 -3.22
C LEU A 166 12.58 8.45 -4.55
N PHE A 167 12.02 9.33 -5.37
CA PHE A 167 11.45 8.99 -6.67
C PHE A 167 12.53 8.54 -7.65
N ASN A 168 13.66 9.26 -7.72
CA ASN A 168 14.77 8.90 -8.59
C ASN A 168 15.42 7.57 -8.17
N ALA A 169 15.53 7.31 -6.86
CA ALA A 169 16.05 6.05 -6.34
C ALA A 169 15.16 4.85 -6.73
N THR A 170 13.84 5.01 -6.69
CA THR A 170 12.90 3.95 -7.06
C THR A 170 12.74 3.79 -8.57
N ARG A 171 12.93 4.86 -9.35
CA ARG A 171 12.75 4.88 -10.80
C ARG A 171 13.63 3.87 -11.54
N SER A 172 14.87 3.64 -11.10
CA SER A 172 15.77 2.68 -11.75
C SER A 172 15.37 1.22 -11.59
N TYR A 173 14.41 0.92 -10.70
CA TYR A 173 13.92 -0.43 -10.42
C TYR A 173 12.46 -0.64 -10.83
N ALA A 174 11.77 0.42 -11.25
CA ALA A 174 10.42 0.34 -11.75
C ALA A 174 10.41 -0.13 -13.22
N PRO A 175 9.44 -0.99 -13.61
CA PRO A 175 9.24 -1.36 -15.01
C PRO A 175 8.96 -0.12 -15.87
N ALA A 176 9.49 -0.08 -17.09
CA ALA A 176 9.33 1.08 -17.98
C ALA A 176 7.84 1.39 -18.25
N GLU A 177 6.99 0.35 -18.24
CA GLU A 177 5.54 0.44 -18.41
C GLU A 177 4.86 1.29 -17.35
N LEU A 178 5.45 1.40 -16.16
CA LEU A 178 4.92 2.22 -15.07
C LEU A 178 4.95 3.72 -15.42
N PHE A 179 5.89 4.14 -16.28
CA PHE A 179 6.06 5.54 -16.70
C PHE A 179 5.51 5.84 -18.09
N LEU A 180 5.06 4.82 -18.85
CA LEU A 180 4.52 5.04 -20.17
C LEU A 180 3.11 5.67 -20.09
N PRO A 181 2.81 6.70 -20.89
CA PRO A 181 1.45 7.20 -21.03
C PRO A 181 0.59 6.07 -21.62
N LYS A 182 -0.61 5.85 -21.05
CA LYS A 182 -1.54 4.81 -21.52
C LYS A 182 -1.75 4.95 -23.04
N THR A 183 -1.12 4.09 -23.84
CA THR A 183 -1.58 3.85 -25.20
C THR A 183 -2.98 3.26 -25.08
N GLN A 184 -3.98 3.98 -25.57
CA GLN A 184 -5.35 3.47 -25.69
C GLN A 184 -5.32 2.24 -26.59
N SER A 185 -5.20 1.05 -26.02
CA SER A 185 -5.39 -0.19 -26.76
C SER A 185 -6.89 -0.30 -27.05
N ASN A 186 -7.31 0.15 -28.22
CA ASN A 186 -8.65 -0.06 -28.75
C ASN A 186 -8.84 -1.55 -29.06
N SER A 187 -9.02 -2.40 -28.04
CA SER A 187 -9.46 -3.77 -28.25
C SER A 187 -10.97 -3.75 -28.51
N LYS A 188 -11.35 -3.55 -29.77
CA LYS A 188 -12.71 -3.81 -30.27
C LYS A 188 -13.04 -5.29 -30.03
N LYS A 189 -13.70 -5.61 -28.91
CA LYS A 189 -14.33 -6.92 -28.69
C LYS A 189 -15.45 -7.09 -29.71
N ARG A 190 -15.15 -7.87 -30.75
CA ARG A 190 -16.10 -8.39 -31.74
C ARG A 190 -17.12 -9.28 -31.02
N ARG A 191 -18.29 -8.70 -30.70
CA ARG A 191 -19.49 -9.44 -30.29
C ARG A 191 -19.88 -10.41 -31.39
N GLN A 192 -19.77 -11.71 -31.17
CA GLN A 192 -20.60 -12.69 -31.86
C GLN A 192 -21.72 -13.13 -30.94
N LYS A 193 -22.93 -12.90 -31.42
CA LYS A 193 -24.22 -13.21 -30.84
C LYS A 193 -24.62 -14.59 -31.36
N LYS A 194 -24.89 -15.55 -30.48
CA LYS A 194 -25.81 -16.66 -30.77
C LYS A 194 -26.59 -17.00 -29.51
N LYS A 195 -27.91 -17.07 -29.68
CA LYS A 195 -28.95 -17.31 -28.69
C LYS A 195 -29.31 -18.80 -28.63
N ALA A 196 -29.76 -19.19 -27.42
CA ALA A 196 -30.90 -20.06 -27.08
C ALA A 196 -30.69 -21.56 -26.79
N GLY A 197 -31.41 -21.98 -25.73
CA GLY A 197 -31.72 -23.35 -25.28
C GLY A 197 -30.91 -23.82 -24.07
N SER A 198 -31.42 -24.40 -22.98
CA SER A 198 -32.72 -24.50 -22.30
C SER A 198 -32.44 -25.08 -20.89
N GLN A 199 -33.43 -25.00 -20.00
CA GLN A 199 -33.50 -25.55 -18.63
C GLN A 199 -32.78 -26.88 -18.34
N SER A 200 -32.27 -27.04 -17.11
CA SER A 200 -32.81 -28.03 -16.16
C SER A 200 -32.37 -27.75 -14.71
N LYS A 201 -33.28 -28.08 -13.78
CA LYS A 201 -33.18 -27.97 -12.32
C LYS A 201 -32.36 -29.12 -11.75
N SER A 202 -31.68 -28.91 -10.62
CA SER A 202 -31.69 -29.89 -9.53
C SER A 202 -31.35 -29.24 -8.19
N GLN A 203 -32.01 -29.76 -7.17
CA GLN A 203 -32.16 -29.34 -5.79
C GLN A 203 -31.61 -30.49 -4.95
N VAL A 204 -30.68 -30.28 -4.01
CA VAL A 204 -30.46 -31.18 -2.86
C VAL A 204 -29.90 -30.39 -1.67
N VAL A 205 -30.44 -30.72 -0.50
CA VAL A 205 -30.35 -30.12 0.83
C VAL A 205 -29.18 -30.70 1.66
N THR A 206 -28.80 -29.90 2.67
CA THR A 206 -27.89 -29.99 3.83
C THR A 206 -27.71 -31.38 4.49
N THR A 207 -26.59 -31.72 5.14
CA THR A 207 -26.30 -31.38 6.56
C THR A 207 -24.87 -31.82 6.99
N SER A 208 -24.37 -31.14 8.02
CA SER A 208 -23.04 -31.19 8.66
C SER A 208 -22.91 -32.21 9.80
N ASN A 209 -21.67 -32.60 10.17
CA ASN A 209 -21.34 -32.85 11.58
C ASN A 209 -19.84 -32.68 11.94
N THR A 210 -19.56 -31.54 12.61
CA THR A 210 -18.79 -31.28 13.85
C THR A 210 -17.61 -32.17 14.31
N ARG A 211 -16.44 -31.52 14.55
CA ARG A 211 -15.61 -31.50 15.80
C ARG A 211 -14.24 -30.86 15.50
N HIS A 212 -14.01 -29.60 15.89
CA HIS A 212 -13.40 -29.13 17.16
C HIS A 212 -11.94 -29.51 17.34
N TRP A 213 -11.01 -28.56 17.07
CA TRP A 213 -9.80 -28.32 17.87
C TRP A 213 -9.38 -26.86 17.65
N GLY A 214 -9.25 -26.11 18.75
CA GLY A 214 -8.95 -24.69 18.73
C GLY A 214 -7.53 -24.42 18.23
N ASP A 215 -7.42 -23.55 17.23
CA ASP A 215 -6.17 -22.87 16.90
C ASP A 215 -6.39 -21.37 17.03
N ARG A 216 -5.81 -20.82 18.11
CA ARG A 216 -5.88 -19.40 18.48
C ARG A 216 -5.03 -18.51 17.57
N SER A 217 -4.50 -19.04 16.47
CA SER A 217 -3.72 -18.31 15.47
C SER A 217 -4.39 -18.24 14.09
N ASN A 218 -5.68 -18.57 13.94
CA ASN A 218 -6.36 -18.48 12.65
C ASN A 218 -7.19 -17.19 12.52
N ARG A 219 -6.52 -16.14 12.02
CA ARG A 219 -7.05 -14.81 11.65
C ARG A 219 -8.14 -14.81 10.55
N PHE A 220 -8.50 -15.99 10.03
CA PHE A 220 -9.58 -16.18 9.05
C PHE A 220 -10.83 -16.88 9.62
N GLY A 221 -10.86 -17.19 10.92
CA GLY A 221 -11.99 -17.88 11.55
C GLY A 221 -13.32 -17.12 11.51
N LEU A 222 -13.29 -15.79 11.34
CA LEU A 222 -14.47 -14.92 11.27
C LEU A 222 -15.22 -14.96 9.92
N LEU A 223 -14.73 -15.71 8.93
CA LEU A 223 -15.37 -15.83 7.62
C LEU A 223 -16.29 -17.06 7.48
N MET A 224 -16.42 -17.88 8.51
CA MET A 224 -17.41 -18.96 8.53
C MET A 224 -18.76 -18.39 8.97
N VAL A 225 -19.65 -18.16 8.01
CA VAL A 225 -21.06 -17.85 8.27
C VAL A 225 -21.72 -19.13 8.76
N GLU A 226 -22.07 -19.20 10.04
CA GLU A 226 -22.91 -20.26 10.59
C GLU A 226 -24.32 -20.12 10.00
N SER A 227 -24.66 -20.98 9.05
CA SER A 227 -26.04 -21.21 8.64
C SER A 227 -26.74 -21.96 9.77
N LEU A 228 -27.67 -21.27 10.44
CA LEU A 228 -28.53 -21.78 11.48
C LEU A 228 -29.45 -22.89 10.93
N GLU A 229 -29.20 -24.15 11.31
CA GLU A 229 -30.18 -25.23 11.22
C GLU A 229 -30.15 -26.00 12.55
N GLU A 230 -31.17 -25.80 13.39
CA GLU A 230 -31.46 -26.62 14.57
C GLU A 230 -32.07 -27.96 14.14
N PRO A 231 -31.69 -29.10 14.76
CA PRO A 231 -32.56 -30.26 14.83
C PRO A 231 -33.06 -30.49 16.27
N VAL A 232 -34.39 -30.60 16.34
CA VAL A 232 -35.21 -31.06 17.45
C VAL A 232 -34.82 -32.49 17.87
N GLU A 233 -34.48 -32.68 19.15
CA GLU A 233 -34.38 -34.02 19.76
C GLU A 233 -35.78 -34.55 20.09
N THR A 234 -36.19 -35.63 19.42
CA THR A 234 -37.23 -36.54 19.90
C THR A 234 -36.57 -37.67 20.69
N SER A 235 -36.79 -37.70 22.01
CA SER A 235 -36.53 -38.89 22.84
C SER A 235 -37.86 -39.59 23.11
N GLU A 236 -37.97 -40.84 22.69
CA GLU A 236 -38.97 -41.79 23.20
C GLU A 236 -38.29 -43.12 23.56
N LEU A 237 -38.68 -43.63 24.73
CA LEU A 237 -38.74 -45.04 25.18
C LEU A 237 -37.45 -45.72 25.68
N GLU A 238 -37.32 -45.82 27.01
CA GLU A 238 -37.80 -46.98 27.82
C GLU A 238 -38.03 -46.57 29.28
#